data_AF-A0A8I2E487-F1
#
_entry.id   AF-A0A8I2E487-F1
#
_cell.length_a   1.000
_cell.length_b   1.000
_cell.length_c   1.000
_cell.angle_alpha   90.00
_cell.angle_beta   90.00
_cell.angle_gamma   90.00
#
_symmetry.space_group_name_H-M   'P 1'
#
loop_
_entity.id
_entity.type
_entity.pdbx_description
1 polymer ?
#
loop_
_entity_poly.entity_id
_entity_poly.type
_entity_poly.pdbx_seq_one_letter_code
_entity_poly.pdbx_strand_id
1 'polypeptide(L)'
;MPIPEEVTGDEIDKDVRQELQSLPKTLAEDVARNLVMVARLLDEDPEGAYGYSRVALRLASRVAAVREAAGFAAYANQKYGEALAEFRAARRMTGSVELWPVMADCERGLGRPEKALDMAGAPEVHKLDKAGQVEMRLVAAGARRDMGQLDAAIVTLQSPELASNSVQPWTARLRYAYADALLAAGREGEAREWFAKAVESDRDGSTDASDRLAELDGVEFMDAMDEDESESDGGESPAAEDRDKD
;
A
#
# COMPACT_ATOMS: atom_id res chain seq x y z
N MET A 1 19.51 -13.30 -12.16
CA MET A 1 18.65 -12.22 -12.67
C MET A 1 19.59 -11.22 -13.31
N PRO A 2 19.44 -10.90 -14.61
CA PRO A 2 20.28 -9.89 -15.26
C PRO A 2 19.94 -8.50 -14.70
N ILE A 3 20.95 -7.70 -14.36
CA ILE A 3 20.75 -6.33 -13.88
C ILE A 3 21.15 -5.36 -15.00
N PRO A 4 20.33 -4.36 -15.35
CA PRO A 4 20.69 -3.34 -16.33
C PRO A 4 22.03 -2.66 -16.02
N GLU A 5 22.76 -2.23 -17.06
CA GLU A 5 24.10 -1.65 -16.89
C GLU A 5 24.06 -0.29 -16.20
N GLU A 6 22.97 0.46 -16.39
CA GLU A 6 22.72 1.75 -15.76
C GLU A 6 22.42 1.67 -14.26
N VAL A 7 22.21 0.46 -13.72
CA VAL A 7 22.03 0.23 -12.28
C VAL A 7 23.41 0.06 -11.68
N THR A 8 23.93 1.13 -11.09
CA THR A 8 25.30 1.18 -10.58
C THR A 8 25.41 0.65 -9.15
N GLY A 9 24.31 0.68 -8.39
CA GLY A 9 24.31 0.43 -6.96
C GLY A 9 24.57 1.71 -6.16
N ASP A 10 24.90 2.82 -6.81
CA ASP A 10 25.12 4.09 -6.14
C ASP A 10 23.82 4.79 -5.73
N GLU A 11 22.69 4.32 -6.27
CA GLU A 11 21.36 4.88 -6.07
C GLU A 11 20.76 4.54 -4.69
N ILE A 12 21.36 3.62 -3.95
CA ILE A 12 20.90 3.27 -2.59
C ILE A 12 21.13 4.41 -1.60
N ASP A 13 20.28 4.45 -0.56
CA ASP A 13 20.46 5.39 0.54
C ASP A 13 21.81 5.24 1.24
N LYS A 14 22.32 6.35 1.78
CA LYS A 14 23.61 6.41 2.45
C LYS A 14 23.72 5.44 3.63
N ASP A 15 22.65 5.25 4.39
CA ASP A 15 22.64 4.38 5.57
C ASP A 15 22.72 2.91 5.13
N VAL A 16 21.98 2.53 4.08
CA VAL A 16 22.08 1.20 3.46
C VAL A 16 23.50 0.95 2.94
N ARG A 17 24.10 1.95 2.27
CA ARG A 17 25.48 1.86 1.79
C ARG A 17 26.46 1.67 2.94
N GLN A 18 26.23 2.31 4.08
CA GLN A 18 27.08 2.16 5.27
C GLN A 18 27.04 0.73 5.81
N GLU A 19 25.87 0.08 5.85
CA GLU A 19 25.77 -1.32 6.28
C GLU A 19 26.56 -2.29 5.37
N LEU A 20 26.60 -2.00 4.07
CA LEU A 20 27.32 -2.81 3.09
C LEU A 20 28.86 -2.67 3.17
N GLN A 21 29.39 -1.66 3.87
CA GLN A 21 30.85 -1.45 4.00
C GLN A 21 31.57 -2.60 4.71
N SER A 22 30.84 -3.43 5.45
CA SER A 22 31.37 -4.63 6.09
C SER A 22 31.67 -5.78 5.11
N LEU A 23 31.14 -5.70 3.88
CA LEU A 23 31.31 -6.71 2.85
C LEU A 23 32.55 -6.44 1.99
N PRO A 24 33.15 -7.47 1.35
CA PRO A 24 34.12 -7.27 0.29
C PRO A 24 33.57 -6.37 -0.82
N LYS A 25 34.40 -5.47 -1.36
CA LYS A 25 33.97 -4.43 -2.32
C LYS A 25 33.07 -4.95 -3.45
N THR A 26 33.50 -6.02 -4.14
CA THR A 26 32.73 -6.60 -5.25
C THR A 26 31.38 -7.18 -4.80
N LEU A 27 31.34 -7.80 -3.61
CA LEU A 27 30.10 -8.31 -3.04
C LEU A 27 29.16 -7.18 -2.62
N ALA A 28 29.70 -6.09 -2.07
CA ALA A 28 28.93 -4.91 -1.72
C ALA A 28 28.28 -4.28 -2.95
N GLU A 29 29.03 -4.16 -4.06
CA GLU A 29 28.52 -3.66 -5.35
C GLU A 29 27.41 -4.57 -5.90
N ASP A 30 27.62 -5.89 -5.92
CA ASP A 30 26.60 -6.83 -6.39
C ASP A 30 25.32 -6.77 -5.55
N VAL A 31 25.45 -6.70 -4.22
CA VAL A 31 24.29 -6.58 -3.32
C VAL A 31 23.58 -5.24 -3.52
N ALA A 32 24.31 -4.13 -3.58
CA ALA A 32 23.76 -2.79 -3.79
C ALA A 32 22.93 -2.74 -5.09
N ARG A 33 23.45 -3.26 -6.20
CA ARG A 33 22.73 -3.32 -7.48
C ARG A 33 21.42 -4.11 -7.38
N ASN A 34 21.40 -5.23 -6.65
CA ASN A 34 20.16 -5.97 -6.41
C ASN A 34 19.18 -5.16 -5.56
N LEU A 35 19.63 -4.45 -4.52
CA LEU A 35 18.76 -3.61 -3.69
C LEU A 35 18.15 -2.44 -4.47
N VAL A 36 18.89 -1.84 -5.41
CA VAL A 36 18.34 -0.82 -6.32
C VAL A 36 17.23 -1.42 -7.18
N MET A 37 17.42 -2.64 -7.70
CA MET A 37 16.37 -3.32 -8.47
C MET A 37 15.13 -3.63 -7.63
N VAL A 38 15.30 -4.01 -6.35
CA VAL A 38 14.16 -4.17 -5.44
C VAL A 38 13.38 -2.86 -5.32
N ALA A 39 14.07 -1.75 -5.05
CA ALA A 39 13.42 -0.46 -4.85
C ALA A 39 12.70 0.04 -6.12
N ARG A 40 13.30 -0.14 -7.30
CA ARG A 40 12.69 0.29 -8.58
C ARG A 40 11.44 -0.50 -8.95
N LEU A 41 11.42 -1.80 -8.64
CA LEU A 41 10.36 -2.70 -9.09
C LEU A 41 9.28 -2.93 -8.03
N LEU A 42 9.45 -2.47 -6.78
CA LEU A 42 8.58 -2.86 -5.68
C LEU A 42 7.09 -2.59 -5.95
N ASP A 43 6.78 -1.45 -6.56
CA ASP A 43 5.41 -1.01 -6.84
C ASP A 43 4.91 -1.48 -8.22
N GLU A 44 5.79 -1.58 -9.23
CA GLU A 44 5.41 -1.89 -10.61
C GLU A 44 5.49 -3.39 -10.97
N ASP A 45 6.51 -4.09 -10.47
CA ASP A 45 6.73 -5.53 -10.67
C ASP A 45 7.19 -6.18 -9.34
N PRO A 46 6.24 -6.42 -8.41
CA PRO A 46 6.55 -7.02 -7.12
C PRO A 46 7.26 -8.37 -7.25
N GLU A 47 6.89 -9.19 -8.23
CA GLU A 47 7.50 -10.51 -8.43
C GLU A 47 8.97 -10.40 -8.86
N GLY A 48 9.28 -9.46 -9.75
CA GLY A 48 10.64 -9.09 -10.12
C GLY A 48 11.44 -8.57 -8.92
N ALA A 49 10.87 -7.65 -8.14
CA ALA A 49 11.48 -7.15 -6.90
C ALA A 49 11.79 -8.30 -5.93
N TYR A 50 10.87 -9.24 -5.77
CA TYR A 50 11.08 -10.45 -4.97
C TYR A 50 12.23 -11.30 -5.52
N GLY A 51 12.33 -11.49 -6.83
CA GLY A 51 13.45 -12.20 -7.45
C GLY A 51 14.83 -11.58 -7.10
N TYR A 52 14.96 -10.26 -7.17
CA TYR A 52 16.21 -9.56 -6.82
C TYR A 52 16.50 -9.60 -5.32
N SER A 53 15.47 -9.46 -4.48
CA SER A 53 15.66 -9.53 -3.03
C SER A 53 16.16 -10.90 -2.58
N ARG A 54 15.69 -11.99 -3.22
CA ARG A 54 16.19 -13.35 -3.00
C ARG A 54 17.63 -13.55 -3.46
N VAL A 55 18.09 -12.83 -4.49
CA VAL A 55 19.52 -12.81 -4.87
C VAL A 55 20.33 -12.10 -3.78
N ALA A 56 19.93 -10.88 -3.39
CA ALA A 56 20.61 -10.12 -2.35
C ALA A 56 20.69 -10.89 -1.02
N LEU A 57 19.60 -11.55 -0.60
CA LEU A 57 19.55 -12.34 0.63
C LEU A 57 20.52 -13.52 0.60
N ARG A 58 20.68 -14.21 -0.54
CA ARG A 58 21.69 -15.28 -0.71
C ARG A 58 23.12 -14.76 -0.58
N LEU A 59 23.37 -13.55 -1.08
CA LEU A 59 24.69 -12.91 -1.06
C LEU A 59 25.06 -12.37 0.33
N ALA A 60 24.11 -11.74 1.03
CA ALA A 60 24.40 -10.95 2.22
C ALA A 60 23.30 -10.96 3.30
N SER A 61 22.77 -12.14 3.65
CA SER A 61 21.79 -12.30 4.74
C SER A 61 22.23 -11.81 6.14
N ARG A 62 23.49 -11.41 6.33
CA ARG A 62 23.96 -10.81 7.59
C ARG A 62 23.95 -9.28 7.57
N VAL A 63 23.37 -8.66 6.55
CA VAL A 63 23.13 -7.21 6.46
C VAL A 63 21.65 -6.95 6.75
N ALA A 64 21.34 -5.98 7.62
CA ALA A 64 19.98 -5.74 8.06
C ALA A 64 19.14 -5.17 6.90
N ALA A 65 19.65 -4.17 6.20
CA ALA A 65 18.99 -3.58 5.03
C ALA A 65 18.64 -4.61 3.94
N VAL A 66 19.46 -5.65 3.76
CA VAL A 66 19.16 -6.76 2.82
C VAL A 66 17.94 -7.57 3.27
N ARG A 67 17.80 -7.80 4.58
CA ARG A 67 16.62 -8.46 5.15
C ARG A 67 15.39 -7.58 5.07
N GLU A 68 15.53 -6.29 5.30
CA GLU A 68 14.41 -5.34 5.17
C GLU A 68 13.89 -5.31 3.74
N ALA A 69 14.77 -5.17 2.75
CA ALA A 69 14.40 -5.24 1.34
C ALA A 69 13.73 -6.57 0.96
N ALA A 70 14.24 -7.69 1.46
CA ALA A 70 13.61 -9.00 1.29
C ALA A 70 12.22 -9.07 1.95
N GLY A 71 12.07 -8.49 3.14
CA GLY A 71 10.82 -8.40 3.86
C GLY A 71 9.77 -7.60 3.10
N PHE A 72 10.12 -6.41 2.61
CA PHE A 72 9.21 -5.57 1.82
C PHE A 72 8.85 -6.22 0.47
N ALA A 73 9.81 -6.82 -0.24
CA ALA A 73 9.51 -7.52 -1.48
C ALA A 73 8.59 -8.73 -1.25
N ALA A 74 8.80 -9.49 -0.17
CA ALA A 74 7.91 -10.59 0.21
C ALA A 74 6.52 -10.06 0.62
N TYR A 75 6.45 -8.93 1.34
CA TYR A 75 5.21 -8.28 1.74
C TYR A 75 4.37 -7.84 0.55
N ALA A 76 4.98 -7.19 -0.46
CA ALA A 76 4.31 -6.79 -1.70
C ALA A 76 3.76 -7.99 -2.49
N ASN A 77 4.37 -9.17 -2.34
CA ASN A 77 3.90 -10.43 -2.91
C ASN A 77 2.92 -11.19 -2.00
N GLN A 78 2.41 -10.55 -0.93
CA GLN A 78 1.51 -11.15 0.06
C GLN A 78 2.08 -12.41 0.74
N LYS A 79 3.41 -12.59 0.73
CA LYS A 79 4.13 -13.68 1.41
C LYS A 79 4.37 -13.31 2.88
N TYR A 80 3.30 -13.00 3.60
CA TYR A 80 3.34 -12.39 4.93
C TYR A 80 4.17 -13.18 5.96
N GLY A 81 4.16 -14.52 5.88
CA GLY A 81 4.99 -15.36 6.76
C GLY A 81 6.50 -15.21 6.52
N GLU A 82 6.91 -15.07 5.26
CA GLU A 82 8.30 -14.83 4.88
C GLU A 82 8.71 -13.38 5.23
N ALA A 83 7.85 -12.41 4.88
CA ALA A 83 8.06 -11.01 5.22
C ALA A 83 8.29 -10.80 6.72
N LEU A 84 7.40 -11.37 7.55
CA LEU A 84 7.49 -11.30 8.99
C LEU A 84 8.77 -11.95 9.55
N ALA A 85 9.24 -13.05 8.94
CA ALA A 85 10.48 -13.69 9.35
C ALA A 85 11.69 -12.77 9.09
N GLU A 86 11.72 -12.09 7.94
CA GLU A 86 12.80 -11.17 7.58
C GLU A 86 12.76 -9.88 8.40
N PHE A 87 11.59 -9.26 8.60
CA PHE A 87 11.47 -8.09 9.46
C PHE A 87 11.87 -8.39 10.92
N ARG A 88 11.50 -9.56 11.45
CA ARG A 88 11.96 -10.00 12.78
C ARG A 88 13.48 -10.18 12.83
N ALA A 89 14.09 -10.65 11.74
CA ALA A 89 15.53 -10.82 11.66
C ALA A 89 16.26 -9.46 11.58
N ALA A 90 15.80 -8.53 10.73
CA ALA A 90 16.29 -7.16 10.67
C ALA A 90 16.21 -6.48 12.04
N ARG A 91 15.05 -6.55 12.70
CA ARG A 91 14.84 -6.01 14.05
C ARG A 91 15.79 -6.60 15.09
N ARG A 92 16.11 -7.90 15.04
CA ARG A 92 17.10 -8.51 15.96
C ARG A 92 18.52 -7.97 15.75
N MET A 93 18.83 -7.56 14.52
CA MET A 93 20.16 -7.05 14.15
C MET A 93 20.32 -5.57 14.51
N THR A 94 19.29 -4.77 14.28
CA THR A 94 19.35 -3.30 14.46
C THR A 94 18.79 -2.84 15.81
N GLY A 95 17.87 -3.60 16.39
CA GLY A 95 17.07 -3.16 17.53
C GLY A 95 16.00 -2.11 17.18
N SER A 96 15.88 -1.70 15.91
CA SER A 96 14.91 -0.70 15.46
C SER A 96 13.47 -1.21 15.64
N VAL A 97 12.56 -0.28 15.93
CA VAL A 97 11.12 -0.55 16.01
C VAL A 97 10.37 -0.04 14.78
N GLU A 98 11.04 0.57 13.80
CA GLU A 98 10.37 1.21 12.66
C GLU A 98 9.50 0.22 11.85
N LEU A 99 9.93 -1.04 11.77
CA LEU A 99 9.18 -2.12 11.10
C LEU A 99 8.02 -2.69 11.93
N TRP A 100 7.78 -2.17 13.14
CA TRP A 100 6.73 -2.70 14.03
C TRP A 100 5.33 -2.67 13.40
N PRO A 101 4.88 -1.58 12.75
CA PRO A 101 3.58 -1.55 12.09
C PRO A 101 3.45 -2.58 10.97
N VAL A 102 4.43 -2.69 10.06
CA VAL A 102 4.38 -3.66 8.96
C VAL A 102 4.45 -5.11 9.46
N MET A 103 5.16 -5.37 10.57
CA MET A 103 5.13 -6.68 11.22
C MET A 103 3.75 -7.01 11.79
N ALA A 104 3.06 -6.04 12.40
CA ALA A 104 1.69 -6.22 12.87
C ALA A 104 0.72 -6.45 11.69
N ASP A 105 0.94 -5.75 10.57
CA ASP A 105 0.12 -5.92 9.36
C ASP A 105 0.34 -7.29 8.71
N CYS A 106 1.57 -7.82 8.75
CA CYS A 106 1.83 -9.21 8.35
C CYS A 106 1.03 -10.22 9.20
N GLU A 107 0.87 -9.99 10.51
CA GLU A 107 0.03 -10.88 11.34
C GLU A 107 -1.45 -10.78 10.93
N ARG A 108 -1.95 -9.60 10.53
CA ARG A 108 -3.29 -9.47 9.91
C ARG A 108 -3.39 -10.26 8.62
N GLY A 109 -2.43 -10.11 7.71
CA GLY A 109 -2.38 -10.86 6.45
C GLY A 109 -2.28 -12.38 6.63
N LEU A 110 -1.80 -12.84 7.80
CA LEU A 110 -1.82 -14.25 8.20
C LEU A 110 -3.12 -14.69 8.90
N GLY A 111 -4.16 -13.84 8.91
CA GLY A 111 -5.45 -14.11 9.54
C GLY A 111 -5.42 -14.03 11.06
N ARG A 112 -4.53 -13.21 11.65
CA ARG A 112 -4.38 -13.04 13.11
C ARG A 112 -4.58 -11.58 13.54
N PRO A 113 -5.75 -10.98 13.29
CA PRO A 113 -6.00 -9.58 13.61
C PRO A 113 -5.87 -9.26 15.11
N GLU A 114 -6.20 -10.19 16.00
CA GLU A 114 -6.02 -10.02 17.45
C GLU A 114 -4.55 -9.80 17.80
N LYS A 115 -3.63 -10.49 17.10
CA LYS A 115 -2.20 -10.34 17.31
C LYS A 115 -1.70 -8.96 16.90
N ALA A 116 -2.26 -8.39 15.85
CA ALA A 116 -1.95 -7.03 15.44
C ALA A 116 -2.43 -5.99 16.48
N LEU A 117 -3.58 -6.22 17.12
CA LEU A 117 -4.05 -5.37 18.23
C LEU A 117 -3.17 -5.49 19.48
N ASP A 118 -2.73 -6.70 19.83
CA ASP A 118 -1.76 -6.89 20.91
C ASP A 118 -0.47 -6.08 20.64
N MET A 119 0.01 -6.09 19.39
CA MET A 119 1.17 -5.32 18.97
C MET A 119 0.93 -3.81 19.00
N ALA A 120 -0.27 -3.35 18.68
CA ALA A 120 -0.66 -1.94 18.77
C ALA A 120 -0.71 -1.43 20.23
N GLY A 121 -0.94 -2.31 21.20
CA GLY A 121 -0.88 -2.01 22.63
C GLY A 121 0.51 -2.17 23.26
N ALA A 122 1.54 -2.55 22.49
CA ALA A 122 2.86 -2.87 23.02
C ALA A 122 3.73 -1.62 23.27
N PRO A 123 4.70 -1.69 24.21
CA PRO A 123 5.59 -0.56 24.52
C PRO A 123 6.43 -0.07 23.33
N GLU A 124 6.66 -0.91 22.32
CA GLU A 124 7.33 -0.55 21.07
C GLU A 124 6.67 0.63 20.36
N VAL A 125 5.36 0.77 20.45
CA VAL A 125 4.61 1.85 19.79
C VAL A 125 5.02 3.23 20.31
N HIS A 126 5.41 3.34 21.58
CA HIS A 126 5.90 4.60 22.16
C HIS A 126 7.29 5.02 21.66
N LYS A 127 8.03 4.11 21.03
CA LYS A 127 9.35 4.37 20.44
C LYS A 127 9.27 4.75 18.97
N LEU A 128 8.09 4.59 18.34
CA LEU A 128 7.86 5.01 16.97
C LEU A 128 7.81 6.54 16.90
N ASP A 129 8.29 7.06 15.78
CA ASP A 129 8.08 8.45 15.40
C ASP A 129 6.60 8.71 15.09
N LYS A 130 6.27 9.95 14.72
CA LYS A 130 4.88 10.31 14.46
C LYS A 130 4.30 9.52 13.28
N ALA A 131 5.05 9.31 12.21
CA ALA A 131 4.61 8.54 11.06
C ALA A 131 4.31 7.09 11.47
N GLY A 132 5.26 6.42 12.14
CA GLY A 132 5.08 5.05 12.64
C GLY A 132 3.90 4.88 13.59
N GLN A 133 3.60 5.88 14.43
CA GLN A 133 2.39 5.85 15.28
C GLN A 133 1.09 5.92 14.46
N VAL A 134 1.05 6.72 13.39
CA VAL A 134 -0.09 6.76 12.47
C VAL A 134 -0.22 5.45 11.70
N GLU A 135 0.90 4.90 11.21
CA GLU A 135 0.95 3.59 10.56
C GLU A 135 0.38 2.50 11.47
N MET A 136 0.81 2.44 12.73
CA MET A 136 0.31 1.47 13.70
C MET A 136 -1.20 1.65 13.95
N ARG A 137 -1.70 2.89 13.98
CA ARG A 137 -3.13 3.17 14.12
C ARG A 137 -3.93 2.65 12.92
N LEU A 138 -3.41 2.82 11.70
CA LEU A 138 -4.04 2.32 10.48
C LEU A 138 -4.13 0.80 10.48
N VAL A 139 -3.04 0.12 10.87
CA VAL A 139 -3.01 -1.34 11.02
C VAL A 139 -3.99 -1.81 12.10
N ALA A 140 -4.05 -1.14 13.25
CA ALA A 140 -4.98 -1.50 14.32
C ALA A 140 -6.46 -1.31 13.92
N ALA A 141 -6.77 -0.25 13.18
CA ALA A 141 -8.11 -0.03 12.65
C ALA A 141 -8.48 -1.11 11.61
N GLY A 142 -7.55 -1.46 10.72
CA GLY A 142 -7.71 -2.58 9.79
C GLY A 142 -7.98 -3.90 10.51
N ALA A 143 -7.21 -4.23 11.55
CA ALA A 143 -7.41 -5.44 12.35
C ALA A 143 -8.82 -5.48 12.98
N ARG A 144 -9.34 -4.33 13.42
CA ARG A 144 -10.72 -4.24 13.92
C ARG A 144 -11.75 -4.49 12.83
N ARG A 145 -11.54 -3.97 11.62
CA ARG A 145 -12.41 -4.25 10.48
C ARG A 145 -12.41 -5.73 10.11
N ASP A 146 -11.24 -6.39 10.11
CA ASP A 146 -11.11 -7.82 9.83
C ASP A 146 -11.95 -8.67 10.81
N MET A 147 -12.16 -8.18 12.03
CA MET A 147 -12.99 -8.81 13.06
C MET A 147 -14.45 -8.31 13.07
N GLY A 148 -14.87 -7.50 12.10
CA GLY A 148 -16.21 -6.90 12.04
C GLY A 148 -16.49 -5.80 13.07
N GLN A 149 -15.47 -5.30 13.77
CA GLN A 149 -15.58 -4.29 14.83
C GLN A 149 -15.53 -2.86 14.25
N LEU A 150 -16.47 -2.52 13.37
CA LEU A 150 -16.43 -1.29 12.57
C LEU A 150 -16.44 -0.01 13.42
N ASP A 151 -17.31 0.07 14.43
CA ASP A 151 -17.36 1.24 15.33
C ASP A 151 -16.02 1.46 16.05
N ALA A 152 -15.39 0.37 16.48
CA ALA A 152 -14.10 0.44 17.15
C ALA A 152 -12.96 0.81 16.18
N ALA A 153 -13.05 0.42 14.90
CA ALA A 153 -12.12 0.85 13.86
C ALA A 153 -12.21 2.37 13.63
N ILE A 154 -13.44 2.90 13.52
CA ILE A 154 -13.70 4.35 13.40
C ILE A 154 -13.09 5.09 14.59
N VAL A 155 -13.38 4.66 15.82
CA VAL A 155 -12.81 5.28 17.04
C VAL A 155 -11.28 5.19 17.06
N THR A 156 -10.70 4.08 16.58
CA THR A 156 -9.24 3.91 16.54
C THR A 156 -8.57 4.94 15.63
N LEU A 157 -9.20 5.27 14.50
CA LEU A 157 -8.70 6.23 13.51
C LEU A 157 -8.90 7.69 13.93
N GLN A 158 -9.81 7.98 14.85
CA GLN A 158 -10.00 9.32 15.39
C GLN A 158 -8.76 9.76 16.17
N SER A 159 -8.03 10.72 15.62
CA SER A 159 -6.82 11.26 16.24
C SER A 159 -6.61 12.73 15.89
N PRO A 160 -5.74 13.45 16.62
CA PRO A 160 -5.36 14.81 16.25
C PRO A 160 -4.78 14.91 14.83
N GLU A 161 -4.09 13.87 14.38
CA GLU A 161 -3.52 13.80 13.03
C GLU A 161 -4.60 13.74 11.94
N LEU A 162 -5.73 13.05 12.19
CA LEU A 162 -6.87 12.99 11.27
C LEU A 162 -7.51 14.38 11.06
N ALA A 163 -7.62 15.16 12.15
CA ALA A 163 -8.20 16.50 12.14
C ALA A 163 -7.22 17.62 11.72
N SER A 164 -5.96 17.28 11.45
CA SER A 164 -4.94 18.27 11.10
C SER A 164 -5.16 18.88 9.71
N ASN A 165 -4.94 20.19 9.61
CA ASN A 165 -4.87 20.91 8.32
C ASN A 165 -3.49 20.80 7.66
N SER A 166 -2.45 20.40 8.41
CA SER A 166 -1.13 20.16 7.84
C SER A 166 -1.17 18.86 7.02
N VAL A 167 -0.85 18.96 5.74
CA VAL A 167 -0.69 17.81 4.85
C VAL A 167 0.65 17.17 5.14
N GLN A 168 0.60 15.93 5.63
CA GLN A 168 1.73 15.05 5.92
C GLN A 168 1.66 13.83 4.99
N PRO A 169 2.74 13.06 4.82
CA PRO A 169 2.75 11.90 3.93
C PRO A 169 1.64 10.87 4.22
N TRP A 170 1.19 10.75 5.46
CA TRP A 170 0.11 9.82 5.86
C TRP A 170 -1.30 10.41 5.74
N THR A 171 -1.46 11.71 5.46
CA THR A 171 -2.75 12.40 5.61
C THR A 171 -3.82 11.84 4.68
N ALA A 172 -3.51 11.64 3.39
CA ALA A 172 -4.44 11.08 2.43
C ALA A 172 -4.90 9.68 2.85
N ARG A 173 -3.94 8.79 3.13
CA ARG A 173 -4.21 7.41 3.56
C ARG A 173 -5.00 7.32 4.87
N LEU A 174 -4.72 8.20 5.83
CA LEU A 174 -5.45 8.24 7.11
C LEU A 174 -6.91 8.67 6.92
N ARG A 175 -7.16 9.70 6.10
CA ARG A 175 -8.51 10.17 5.78
C ARG A 175 -9.29 9.15 4.96
N TYR A 176 -8.63 8.52 3.99
CA TYR A 176 -9.17 7.44 3.20
C TYR A 176 -9.63 6.28 4.08
N ALA A 177 -8.75 5.78 4.95
CA ALA A 177 -9.10 4.66 5.84
C ALA A 177 -10.27 5.00 6.79
N TYR A 178 -10.37 6.27 7.22
CA TYR A 178 -11.48 6.73 8.03
C TYR A 178 -12.80 6.79 7.23
N ALA A 179 -12.75 7.31 6.01
CA ALA A 179 -13.89 7.32 5.10
C ALA A 179 -14.39 5.90 4.78
N ASP A 180 -13.47 4.99 4.47
CA ASP A 180 -13.78 3.60 4.17
C ASP A 180 -14.36 2.85 5.38
N ALA A 181 -13.86 3.13 6.59
CA ALA A 181 -14.44 2.59 7.82
C ALA A 181 -15.86 3.13 8.10
N LEU A 182 -16.12 4.41 7.83
CA LEU A 182 -17.45 5.01 7.93
C LEU A 182 -18.41 4.39 6.92
N LEU A 183 -17.96 4.22 5.67
CA LEU A 183 -18.77 3.62 4.61
C LEU A 183 -19.16 2.18 4.96
N ALA A 184 -18.20 1.38 5.42
CA ALA A 184 -18.46 0.02 5.86
C ALA A 184 -19.48 -0.05 7.01
N ALA A 185 -19.54 0.98 7.86
CA ALA A 185 -20.51 1.11 8.95
C ALA A 185 -21.88 1.68 8.52
N GLY A 186 -22.09 1.91 7.21
CA GLY A 186 -23.33 2.49 6.67
C GLY A 186 -23.47 3.99 6.89
N ARG A 187 -22.39 4.69 7.26
CA ARG A 187 -22.38 6.16 7.50
C ARG A 187 -21.99 6.89 6.21
N GLU A 188 -22.73 6.65 5.14
CA GLU A 188 -22.42 7.10 3.77
C GLU A 188 -22.18 8.62 3.66
N GLY A 189 -23.04 9.43 4.28
CA GLY A 189 -22.91 10.89 4.23
C GLY A 189 -21.59 11.40 4.82
N GLU A 190 -21.16 10.81 5.95
CA GLU A 190 -19.87 11.15 6.55
C GLU A 190 -18.71 10.58 5.75
N ALA A 191 -18.84 9.35 5.25
CA ALA A 191 -17.83 8.72 4.42
C ALA A 191 -17.51 9.58 3.20
N ARG A 192 -18.55 10.07 2.52
CA ARG A 192 -18.46 11.00 1.39
C ARG A 192 -17.64 12.24 1.73
N GLU A 193 -17.94 12.92 2.84
CA GLU A 193 -17.18 14.10 3.28
C GLU A 193 -15.69 13.78 3.51
N TRP A 194 -15.38 12.61 4.05
CA TRP A 194 -14.02 12.21 4.33
C TRP A 194 -13.25 11.72 3.10
N PHE A 195 -13.92 11.09 2.12
CA PHE A 195 -13.32 10.80 0.82
C PHE A 195 -12.95 12.10 0.09
N ALA A 196 -13.82 13.12 0.10
CA ALA A 196 -13.49 14.43 -0.45
C ALA A 196 -12.25 15.05 0.20
N LYS A 197 -12.13 14.98 1.54
CA LYS A 197 -10.91 15.44 2.26
C LYS A 197 -9.68 14.60 1.95
N ALA A 198 -9.84 13.30 1.64
CA ALA A 198 -8.74 12.45 1.23
C ALA A 198 -8.22 12.91 -0.14
N VAL A 199 -9.12 13.11 -1.12
CA VAL A 199 -8.82 13.66 -2.46
C VAL A 199 -8.04 14.98 -2.36
N GLU A 200 -8.51 15.92 -1.53
CA GLU A 200 -7.83 17.22 -1.35
C GLU A 200 -6.38 17.09 -0.84
N SER A 201 -6.08 16.03 -0.09
CA SER A 201 -4.74 15.75 0.45
C SER A 201 -3.90 14.82 -0.42
N ASP A 202 -4.49 14.14 -1.41
CA ASP A 202 -3.83 13.11 -2.21
C ASP A 202 -3.18 13.68 -3.47
N ARG A 203 -2.11 14.46 -3.26
CA ARG A 203 -1.44 15.18 -4.36
C ARG A 203 -0.73 14.27 -5.36
N ASP A 204 -0.36 13.09 -4.91
CA ASP A 204 0.47 12.14 -5.67
C ASP A 204 -0.37 10.99 -6.25
N GLY A 205 -1.70 11.01 -6.06
CA GLY A 205 -2.61 9.97 -6.56
C GLY A 205 -2.39 8.60 -5.90
N SER A 206 -2.03 8.62 -4.61
CA SER A 206 -1.71 7.41 -3.82
C SER A 206 -2.93 6.60 -3.39
N THR A 207 -4.14 7.14 -3.56
CA THR A 207 -5.41 6.50 -3.22
C THR A 207 -6.42 6.64 -4.37
N ASP A 208 -7.37 5.73 -4.42
CA ASP A 208 -8.54 5.78 -5.33
C ASP A 208 -9.69 6.65 -4.75
N ALA A 209 -9.38 7.58 -3.83
CA ALA A 209 -10.41 8.36 -3.12
C ALA A 209 -11.36 9.14 -4.06
N SER A 210 -10.85 9.58 -5.22
CA SER A 210 -11.63 10.29 -6.23
C SER A 210 -12.70 9.38 -6.86
N ASP A 211 -12.32 8.14 -7.18
CA ASP A 211 -13.21 7.16 -7.79
C ASP A 211 -14.29 6.75 -6.79
N ARG A 212 -13.89 6.46 -5.55
CA ARG A 212 -14.81 6.16 -4.44
C ARG A 212 -15.80 7.30 -4.18
N LEU A 213 -15.36 8.55 -4.29
CA LEU A 213 -16.23 9.71 -4.12
C LEU A 213 -17.27 9.82 -5.25
N ALA A 214 -16.85 9.58 -6.49
CA ALA A 214 -17.71 9.59 -7.66
C ALA A 214 -18.74 8.46 -7.64
N GLU A 215 -18.36 7.26 -7.21
CA GLU A 215 -19.28 6.14 -6.97
C GLU A 215 -20.38 6.53 -5.98
N LEU A 216 -20.02 7.18 -4.86
CA LEU A 216 -20.96 7.69 -3.86
C LEU A 216 -21.87 8.81 -4.37
N ASP A 217 -21.47 9.51 -5.44
CA ASP A 217 -22.30 10.49 -6.15
C ASP A 217 -23.25 9.87 -7.19
N GLY A 218 -23.16 8.55 -7.41
CA GLY A 218 -23.90 7.87 -8.47
C GLY A 218 -23.33 8.14 -9.86
N VAL A 219 -22.04 8.51 -9.95
CA VAL A 219 -21.32 8.58 -11.22
C VAL A 219 -20.71 7.21 -11.48
N GLU A 220 -21.28 6.46 -12.42
CA GLU A 220 -20.69 5.21 -12.91
C GLU A 220 -19.65 5.55 -13.99
N PHE A 221 -18.39 5.18 -13.77
CA PHE A 221 -17.39 5.18 -14.84
C PHE A 221 -17.65 3.95 -15.72
N MET A 222 -18.18 4.16 -16.92
CA MET A 222 -18.13 3.12 -17.96
C MET A 222 -16.67 2.94 -18.37
N ASP A 223 -16.15 1.73 -18.19
CA ASP A 223 -14.83 1.39 -18.68
C ASP A 223 -14.87 1.52 -20.21
N ALA A 224 -14.03 2.39 -20.79
CA ALA A 224 -14.02 2.67 -22.24
C ALA A 224 -13.58 1.47 -23.09
N MET A 225 -13.37 0.30 -22.47
CA MET A 225 -13.10 -0.98 -23.11
C MET A 225 -14.36 -1.78 -23.45
N ASP A 226 -15.56 -1.31 -23.04
CA ASP A 226 -16.86 -1.92 -23.37
C ASP A 226 -17.60 -1.21 -24.55
N GLU A 227 -16.88 -0.53 -25.46
CA GLU A 227 -17.48 0.11 -26.65
C GLU A 227 -17.83 -0.85 -27.81
N ASP A 228 -17.73 -2.18 -27.63
CA ASP A 228 -17.92 -3.16 -28.73
C ASP A 228 -19.29 -3.90 -28.75
N GLU A 229 -20.29 -3.57 -27.93
CA GLU A 229 -21.62 -4.24 -28.00
C GLU A 229 -22.86 -3.33 -27.97
N SER A 230 -22.86 -2.20 -28.69
CA SER A 230 -24.14 -1.55 -29.01
C SER A 230 -24.24 -0.88 -30.39
N GLU A 231 -23.86 -1.58 -31.45
CA GLU A 231 -24.36 -1.29 -32.81
C GLU A 231 -25.12 -2.50 -33.39
N SER A 232 -26.40 -2.63 -33.04
CA SER A 232 -27.39 -3.19 -33.96
C SER A 232 -28.31 -2.07 -34.40
N ASP A 233 -27.81 -1.34 -35.39
CA ASP A 233 -28.48 -0.28 -36.14
C ASP A 233 -29.93 -0.66 -36.52
N GLY A 234 -30.86 0.15 -36.01
CA GLY A 234 -32.22 0.20 -36.49
C GLY A 234 -32.28 1.20 -37.65
N GLY A 235 -32.39 0.69 -38.88
CA GLY A 235 -32.61 1.54 -40.05
C GLY A 235 -33.32 0.81 -41.18
N GLU A 236 -34.59 1.14 -41.42
CA GLU A 236 -34.93 1.84 -42.67
C GLU A 236 -36.28 2.58 -42.58
N SER A 237 -36.25 3.83 -43.06
CA SER A 237 -37.28 4.87 -42.97
C SER A 237 -38.43 4.72 -43.99
N PRO A 238 -39.54 5.47 -43.84
CA PRO A 238 -40.70 5.39 -44.72
C PRO A 238 -40.50 6.23 -46.00
N ALA A 239 -40.96 5.71 -47.14
CA ALA A 239 -41.19 6.50 -48.35
C ALA A 239 -42.66 6.41 -48.76
N ALA A 240 -43.32 7.56 -48.75
CA ALA A 240 -44.68 7.74 -49.24
C ALA A 240 -44.69 7.80 -50.77
N GLU A 241 -45.64 7.11 -51.42
CA GLU A 241 -46.23 7.59 -52.66
C GLU A 241 -47.75 7.35 -52.66
N ASP A 242 -48.42 8.44 -52.97
CA ASP A 242 -49.85 8.67 -53.16
C ASP A 242 -50.36 7.97 -54.44
N ARG A 243 -51.60 7.44 -54.41
CA ARG A 243 -52.49 7.32 -55.59
C ARG A 243 -53.88 6.78 -55.22
N ASP A 244 -54.82 7.73 -55.17
CA ASP A 244 -56.10 7.78 -55.88
C ASP A 244 -57.10 6.59 -55.83
N LYS A 245 -58.27 6.93 -55.25
CA LYS A 245 -59.65 6.78 -55.76
C LYS A 245 -60.40 5.43 -55.79
N ASP A 246 -61.64 5.60 -55.30
CA ASP A 246 -62.90 4.88 -55.48
C ASP A 246 -63.16 3.60 -54.67
#